data_AF-A0A842LKT8-F1
#
_entry.id   AF-A0A842LKT8-F1
#
_cell.length_a   1.000
_cell.length_b   1.000
_cell.length_c   1.000
_cell.angle_alpha   90.00
_cell.angle_beta   90.00
_cell.angle_gamma   90.00
#
_symmetry.space_group_name_H-M   'P 1'
#
loop_
_entity.id
_entity.type
_entity.pdbx_description
1 polymer ?
#
loop_
_entity_poly.entity_id
_entity_poly.type
_entity_poly.pdbx_seq_one_letter_code
_entity_poly.pdbx_strand_id
1 'polypeptide(L)' 'MRITLLGTGDSVGTPKIGCECRTCKDALKGGRSRRTRFSVMIQNEEKVILIDTSPDLRWQLIRNRISRVDAVIW' A
#
# COMPACT_ATOMS: atom_id res chain seq x y z
N MET A 1 -13.82 -5.51 13.42
CA MET A 1 -13.10 -4.43 12.71
C MET A 1 -11.76 -4.98 12.21
N ARG A 2 -11.37 -4.69 10.96
CA ARG A 2 -10.11 -5.13 10.35
C ARG A 2 -9.39 -3.93 9.75
N ILE A 3 -8.09 -3.83 10.01
CA ILE A 3 -7.21 -2.82 9.42
C ILE A 3 -6.23 -3.52 8.49
N THR A 4 -6.05 -3.00 7.28
CA THR A 4 -5.11 -3.52 6.29
C THR A 4 -4.18 -2.40 5.84
N LEU A 5 -2.88 -2.59 6.07
CA LEU A 5 -1.84 -1.70 5.56
C LEU A 5 -1.63 -2.01 4.08
N LEU A 6 -2.27 -1.24 3.20
CA LEU A 6 -2.18 -1.43 1.74
C LEU A 6 -0.79 -1.04 1.22
N GLY A 7 -0.22 0.01 1.80
CA GLY A 7 1.17 0.43 1.58
C GLY A 7 1.79 1.00 2.85
N THR A 8 3.10 0.83 2.99
CA THR A 8 3.88 1.22 4.18
C THR A 8 5.19 1.90 3.81
N GLY A 9 5.31 2.33 2.55
CA GLY A 9 6.44 3.10 2.04
C GLY A 9 6.27 4.60 2.31
N ASP A 10 7.38 5.31 2.23
CA ASP A 10 7.40 6.78 2.26
C ASP A 10 6.81 7.36 0.97
N SER A 11 7.00 8.67 0.75
CA SER A 11 6.49 9.39 -0.41
C SER A 11 6.93 8.80 -1.76
N VAL A 12 8.04 8.06 -1.82
CA VAL A 12 8.55 7.44 -3.06
C VAL A 12 8.35 5.93 -3.08
N GLY A 13 8.20 5.29 -1.91
CA GLY A 13 8.16 3.84 -1.78
C GLY A 13 9.55 3.21 -1.78
N THR A 14 9.59 1.87 -1.77
CA THR A 14 10.84 1.10 -1.76
C THR A 14 10.74 -0.04 -2.77
N PRO A 15 11.64 -0.14 -3.77
CA PRO A 15 12.93 0.56 -3.88
C PRO A 15 12.83 2.02 -4.38
N LYS A 16 13.85 2.82 -4.05
CA LYS A 16 14.04 4.16 -4.64
C LYS A 16 14.75 4.06 -5.98
N ILE A 17 14.34 4.87 -6.95
CA ILE A 17 14.95 4.92 -8.29
C ILE A 17 16.45 5.16 -8.16
N GLY A 18 17.26 4.27 -8.74
CA GLY A 18 18.74 4.36 -8.75
C GLY A 18 19.44 4.06 -7.41
N CYS A 19 18.74 3.62 -6.37
CA CYS A 19 19.36 3.36 -5.07
C CYS A 19 19.87 1.91 -4.92
N GLU A 20 21.16 1.77 -4.63
CA GLU A 20 21.86 0.48 -4.51
C GLU A 20 22.07 0.00 -3.05
N CYS A 21 21.36 0.60 -2.08
CA CYS A 21 21.47 0.20 -0.67
C CYS A 21 20.89 -1.21 -0.43
N ARG A 22 21.26 -1.84 0.69
CA ARG A 22 20.78 -3.19 1.07
C ARG A 22 19.26 -3.33 1.02
N THR A 23 18.53 -2.31 1.49
CA THR A 23 17.06 -2.30 1.54
C THR A 23 16.44 -2.26 0.13
N CYS A 24 16.95 -1.40 -0.75
CA CYS A 24 16.47 -1.32 -2.14
C CYS A 24 16.81 -2.58 -2.93
N LYS A 25 18.00 -3.16 -2.71
CA LYS A 25 18.40 -4.46 -3.29
C LYS A 25 17.50 -5.61 -2.85
N ASP A 26 17.13 -5.66 -1.57
CA ASP A 26 16.14 -6.64 -1.07
C ASP A 26 14.77 -6.43 -1.73
N ALA A 27 14.29 -5.19 -1.82
CA ALA A 27 13.01 -4.85 -2.43
C ALA A 27 12.93 -5.23 -3.92
N LEU A 28 14.00 -5.00 -4.69
CA LEU A 28 14.11 -5.39 -6.11
C LEU A 28 13.98 -6.89 -6.32
N LYS A 29 14.46 -7.69 -5.36
CA LYS A 29 14.33 -9.16 -5.36
C LYS A 29 12.95 -9.64 -4.88
N GLY A 30 12.02 -8.73 -4.59
CA GLY A 30 10.71 -9.07 -4.03
C GLY A 30 10.75 -9.41 -2.54
N GLY A 31 11.82 -9.04 -1.84
CA GLY A 31 11.97 -9.24 -0.41
C GLY A 31 11.03 -8.38 0.44
N ARG A 32 11.19 -8.50 1.76
CA ARG A 32 10.32 -7.82 2.74
C ARG A 32 10.42 -6.30 2.69
N SER A 33 11.47 -5.77 2.10
CA SER A 33 11.67 -4.33 1.96
C SER A 33 10.81 -3.70 0.86
N ARG A 34 10.15 -4.49 0.01
CA ARG A 34 9.30 -3.96 -1.06
C ARG A 34 8.05 -3.31 -0.48
N ARG A 35 7.91 -2.00 -0.69
CA ARG A 35 6.83 -1.19 -0.10
C ARG A 35 6.26 -0.24 -1.15
N THR A 36 4.95 -0.31 -1.36
CA THR A 36 4.17 0.71 -2.06
C THR A 36 3.93 1.91 -1.15
N ARG A 37 3.58 3.05 -1.74
CA ARG A 37 3.28 4.31 -1.04
C ARG A 37 2.12 4.12 -0.08
N PHE A 38 2.14 4.89 1.00
CA PHE A 38 1.20 4.77 2.11
C PHE A 38 -0.26 4.80 1.65
N SER A 39 -1.04 3.85 2.15
CA SER A 39 -2.50 3.82 2.11
C SER A 39 -2.98 2.76 3.12
N VAL A 40 -4.11 2.99 3.76
CA VAL A 40 -4.69 2.08 4.75
C VAL A 40 -6.15 1.83 4.44
N MET A 41 -6.59 0.59 4.58
CA MET A 41 -8.01 0.25 4.54
C MET A 41 -8.49 -0.12 5.94
N ILE A 42 -9.62 0.44 6.34
CA ILE A 42 -10.34 0.08 7.56
C ILE A 42 -11.70 -0.48 7.14
N GLN A 43 -12.05 -1.67 7.62
CA GLN A 43 -13.34 -2.30 7.28
C GLN A 43 -13.99 -2.99 8.47
N ASN A 44 -15.32 -2.99 8.46
CA ASN A 44 -16.16 -3.86 9.27
C ASN A 44 -17.12 -4.63 8.34
N GLU A 45 -18.20 -5.20 8.87
CA GLU A 45 -19.16 -5.98 8.07
C GLU A 45 -19.98 -5.12 7.09
N GLU A 46 -20.07 -3.80 7.32
CA GLU A 46 -20.96 -2.91 6.57
C GLU A 46 -20.21 -1.95 5.64
N LYS A 47 -19.04 -1.45 6.09
CA LYS A 47 -18.33 -0.32 5.49
C LYS A 47 -16.87 -0.64 5.22
N VAL A 48 -16.38 -0.13 4.09
CA VAL A 48 -14.97 -0.11 3.69
C VAL A 48 -14.50 1.33 3.53
N ILE A 49 -13.63 1.77 4.43
CA ILE A 49 -13.06 3.12 4.43
C ILE A 49 -11.61 3.05 3.95
N LEU A 50 -11.25 3.89 3.00
CA LEU A 50 -9.89 4.06 2.51
C LEU A 50 -9.27 5.33 3.11
N ILE A 51 -8.05 5.23 3.64
CA ILE A 51 -7.22 6.36 4.04
C ILE A 51 -6.11 6.51 2.99
N ASP A 52 -6.04 7.69 2.39
CA ASP A 52 -5.19 8.06 1.24
C ASP A 52 -5.40 7.22 -0.02
N THR A 53 -5.48 7.90 -1.17
CA THR A 53 -5.51 7.26 -2.49
C THR A 53 -4.13 7.34 -3.14
N SER A 54 -3.22 6.46 -2.69
CA SER A 54 -1.84 6.44 -3.19
C SER A 54 -1.77 6.19 -4.72
N PRO A 55 -0.69 6.59 -5.39
CA PRO A 55 -0.47 6.22 -6.81
C PRO A 55 -0.45 4.71 -7.06
N ASP A 56 -0.19 3.90 -6.03
CA ASP A 56 -0.18 2.44 -6.10
C ASP A 56 -1.56 1.81 -5.88
N LEU A 57 -2.61 2.61 -5.64
CA LEU A 57 -3.93 2.16 -5.17
C LEU A 57 -4.52 1.06 -6.05
N ARG A 58 -4.44 1.18 -7.37
CA ARG A 58 -4.95 0.15 -8.29
C ARG A 58 -4.36 -1.23 -7.96
N TRP A 59 -3.05 -1.33 -7.80
CA TRP A 59 -2.39 -2.59 -7.48
C TRP A 59 -2.64 -3.03 -6.04
N GLN A 60 -2.75 -2.08 -5.11
CA GLN A 60 -3.09 -2.36 -3.72
C GLN A 60 -4.49 -3.01 -3.60
N LEU A 61 -5.50 -2.49 -4.30
CA LEU A 61 -6.86 -3.05 -4.29
C LEU A 61 -6.92 -4.42 -4.99
N ILE A 62 -6.26 -4.57 -6.14
CA ILE A 62 -6.18 -5.85 -6.87
C ILE A 62 -5.55 -6.94 -5.99
N ARG A 63 -4.39 -6.64 -5.35
CA ARG A 63 -3.67 -7.62 -4.51
C ARG A 63 -4.47 -8.06 -3.29
N ASN A 64 -5.27 -7.15 -2.73
CA ASN A 64 -6.09 -7.42 -1.55
C ASN A 64 -7.53 -7.84 -1.90
N ARG A 65 -7.85 -8.01 -3.19
CA ARG A 65 -9.18 -8.39 -3.70
C ARG A 65 -10.30 -7.47 -3.21
N ILE A 66 -10.03 -6.17 -3.18
CA ILE A 66 -10.99 -5.15 -2.76
C ILE A 66 -11.71 -4.62 -4.00
N SER A 67 -13.04 -4.72 -4.01
CA SER A 67 -13.90 -4.30 -5.13
C SER A 67 -14.83 -3.13 -4.81
N ARG A 68 -14.84 -2.65 -3.56
CA ARG A 68 -15.70 -1.57 -3.07
C ARG A 68 -14.96 -0.71 -2.05
N VAL A 69 -15.19 0.60 -2.13
CA VAL A 69 -14.79 1.60 -1.14
C VAL A 69 -16.00 2.50 -0.93
N ASP A 70 -16.39 2.70 0.33
CA ASP A 70 -17.57 3.49 0.71
C ASP A 70 -17.26 4.94 1.01
N ALA A 71 -16.06 5.19 1.53
CA ALA A 71 -15.60 6.53 1.87
C ALA A 71 -14.09 6.60 1.73
N VAL A 72 -13.60 7.80 1.46
CA VAL A 72 -12.18 8.13 1.40
C VAL A 72 -11.90 9.23 2.42
N ILE A 73 -10.85 9.06 3.21
CA ILE A 73 -10.28 10.08 4.09
C ILE A 73 -8.88 10.41 3.55
N TRP A 74 -8.58 11.70 3.45
CA TRP A 74 -7.29 12.25 3.01
C TRP A 74 -6.71 13.10 4.14
#